data_AF-A0A950QLS8-F1
#
_entry.id   AF-A0A950QLS8-F1
#
_cell.length_a   1.000
_cell.length_b   1.000
_cell.length_c   1.000
_cell.angle_alpha   90.00
_cell.angle_beta   90.00
_cell.angle_gamma   90.00
#
_symmetry.space_group_name_H-M   'P 1'
#
loop_
_entity.id
_entity.type
_entity.pdbx_description
1 polymer ?
#
loop_
_entity_poly.entity_id
_entity_poly.type
_entity_poly.pdbx_seq_one_letter_code
_entity_poly.pdbx_strand_id
1 'polypeptide(L)' 'CYNIFDAAMPFGGYKQSGWGREMGHDVLDLYTQKKAVCTML' A
#
# COMPACT_ATOMS: atom_id res chain seq x y z
N CYS A 1 -11.34 -11.63 18.34
CA CYS A 1 -11.03 -12.26 17.05
C CYS A 1 -9.57 -12.05 16.70
N TYR A 2 -8.87 -13.09 16.23
CA TYR A 2 -7.46 -13.07 15.84
C TYR A 2 -7.35 -13.64 14.43
N ASN A 3 -6.43 -13.13 13.61
CA ASN A 3 -6.14 -13.62 12.25
C ASN A 3 -7.28 -13.46 11.21
N ILE A 4 -8.14 -12.45 11.36
CA ILE A 4 -9.09 -12.10 10.30
C ILE A 4 -8.33 -11.28 9.26
N PHE A 5 -8.21 -11.82 8.06
CA PHE A 5 -7.66 -11.12 6.90
C PHE A 5 -8.75 -10.94 5.86
N ASP A 6 -8.88 -9.70 5.38
CA ASP A 6 -9.75 -9.34 4.28
C ASP A 6 -8.90 -8.74 3.16
N ALA A 7 -9.21 -9.04 1.90
CA ALA A 7 -8.41 -8.58 0.76
C ALA A 7 -8.38 -7.06 0.62
N ALA A 8 -9.41 -6.37 1.10
CA ALA A 8 -9.47 -4.91 1.11
C ALA A 8 -8.77 -4.29 2.34
N MET A 9 -8.42 -5.08 3.36
CA MET A 9 -7.76 -4.60 4.58
C MET A 9 -6.25 -4.50 4.36
N PRO A 10 -5.63 -3.32 4.51
CA PRO A 10 -4.18 -3.18 4.40
C PRO A 10 -3.48 -3.85 5.58
N PHE A 11 -2.53 -4.73 5.28
CA PHE A 11 -1.74 -5.49 6.25
C PHE A 11 -0.26 -5.12 6.18
N GLY A 12 0.41 -4.98 7.32
CA GLY A 12 1.84 -4.67 7.32
C GLY A 12 2.44 -4.51 8.71
N GLY A 13 3.75 -4.64 8.79
CA GLY A 13 4.51 -4.53 10.02
C GLY A 13 4.77 -3.11 10.49
N TYR A 14 5.33 -2.99 11.69
CA TYR A 14 5.92 -1.76 12.20
C TYR A 14 7.28 -2.09 12.85
N LYS A 15 8.25 -1.17 12.76
CA LYS A 15 9.63 -1.33 13.29
C LYS A 15 10.34 -2.55 12.66
N GLN A 16 10.75 -3.52 13.48
CA GLN A 16 11.51 -4.69 13.05
C GLN A 16 10.66 -5.70 12.27
N SER A 17 9.33 -5.60 12.33
CA SER A 17 8.43 -6.42 11.50
C SER A 17 8.38 -5.97 10.04
N GLY A 18 9.14 -4.93 9.66
CA GLY A 18 9.18 -4.37 8.32
C GLY A 18 8.37 -3.08 8.18
N TRP A 19 8.40 -2.54 6.96
CA TRP A 19 7.78 -1.28 6.57
C TRP A 19 6.98 -1.48 5.28
N GLY A 20 5.89 -0.73 5.13
CA GLY A 20 4.98 -0.86 3.98
C GLY A 20 3.68 -1.60 4.33
N ARG A 21 2.73 -1.52 3.41
CA ARG A 21 1.41 -2.16 3.51
C ARG A 21 1.18 -3.00 2.26
N GLU A 22 0.79 -4.24 2.48
CA GLU A 22 0.31 -5.19 1.48
C GLU A 22 -1.24 -5.22 1.54
N MET A 23 -1.89 -5.72 0.48
CA MET A 23 -3.35 -5.76 0.35
C MET A 23 -4.02 -4.37 0.33
N GLY A 24 -5.34 -4.35 0.12
CA GLY A 24 -6.10 -3.11 0.01
C GLY A 24 -5.63 -2.20 -1.14
N HIS A 25 -5.90 -0.91 -1.04
CA HIS A 25 -5.42 0.07 -2.02
C HIS A 25 -3.97 0.50 -1.80
N ASP A 26 -3.48 0.43 -0.56
CA ASP A 26 -2.12 0.89 -0.20
C ASP A 26 -1.03 0.11 -0.95
N VAL A 27 -1.30 -1.16 -1.30
CA VAL A 27 -0.38 -2.00 -2.08
C VAL A 27 -0.09 -1.45 -3.48
N LEU A 28 -1.03 -0.72 -4.08
CA LEU A 28 -0.86 -0.18 -5.43
C LEU A 28 0.26 0.85 -5.48
N ASP A 29 0.49 1.60 -4.40
CA ASP A 29 1.58 2.56 -4.33
C ASP A 29 2.98 1.89 -4.28
N LEU A 30 3.05 0.61 -3.92
CA LEU A 30 4.31 -0.16 -3.97
C LEU A 30 4.61 -0.70 -5.37
N TYR A 31 3.59 -1.09 -6.12
CA TYR A 31 3.74 -1.70 -7.45
C TYR A 31 3.54 -0.72 -8.61
N THR A 32 3.09 0.50 -8.34
CA THR A 32 2.90 1.54 -9.35
C THR A 32 3.73 2.78 -9.03
N GLN A 33 4.20 3.46 -10.07
CA GLN A 33 4.98 4.68 -9.94
C GLN A 33 4.14 5.89 -10.38
N LYS A 34 3.90 6.83 -9.47
CA LYS A 34 3.23 8.10 -9.79
C LYS A 34 4.16 8.99 -10.62
N LYS A 35 3.73 9.38 -11.82
CA LYS A 35 4.44 10.32 -12.69
C LYS A 35 3.62 11.59 -12.86
N ALA A 36 4.15 12.73 -12.41
CA ALA A 36 3.53 14.03 -12.65
C ALA A 36 3.87 14.52 -14.07
N VAL A 37 2.85 14.99 -14.80
CA VAL A 37 3.01 15.61 -16.12
C VAL A 37 2.33 16.97 -16.08
N CYS A 38 3.06 18.02 -16.45
CA CYS A 38 2.55 19.38 -16.57
C CYS A 38 2.62 19.80 -18.04
N THR A 39 1.50 20.27 -18.58
CA THR A 39 1.42 20.81 -19.94
C THR A 39 1.13 22.30 -19.86
N MET A 40 1.86 23.10 -20.63
CA MET A 40 1.55 24.53 -20.78
C MET A 40 0.34 24.69 -21.70
N LEU A 41 -0.57 25.60 -21.34
CA LEU A 41 -1.82 25.88 -22.02
C LEU A 41 -1.64 27.03 -23.03
#